data_AF-A0AAU3JN70-F1
#
_entry.id   AF-A0AAU3JN70-F1
#
_cell.length_a   1.000
_cell.length_b   1.000
_cell.length_c   1.000
_cell.angle_alpha   90.00
_cell.angle_beta   90.00
_cell.angle_gamma   90.00
#
_symmetry.space_group_name_H-M   'P 1'
#
loop_
_entity.id
_entity.type
_entity.pdbx_description
1 polymer ?
#
loop_
_entity_poly.entity_id
_entity_poly.type
_entity_poly.pdbx_seq_one_letter_code
_entity_poly.pdbx_strand_id
1 'polypeptide(L)'
;MPDTVWADEDLQQALAVRDFGRLCRLVRERVSLRQEDVASLTGLSQAFLSMLESGARRLTNIDKIIQLVDGLGVPADLRGIMLVSDTDAASTESPPSSAVSRWPA
;
A
#
# COMPACT_ATOMS: atom_id res chain seq x y z
N MET A 1 11.31 -14.07 -3.57
CA MET A 1 10.41 -13.95 -4.74
C MET A 1 11.26 -13.77 -5.99
N PRO A 2 10.87 -14.31 -7.16
CA PRO A 2 11.55 -14.00 -8.42
C PRO A 2 11.43 -12.51 -8.74
N ASP A 3 12.50 -11.90 -9.28
CA ASP A 3 12.52 -10.46 -9.60
C ASP A 3 11.46 -10.07 -10.63
N THR A 4 11.06 -11.01 -11.49
CA THR A 4 10.00 -10.83 -12.49
C THR A 4 8.64 -10.50 -11.89
N VAL A 5 8.36 -10.94 -10.67
CA VAL A 5 7.11 -10.63 -9.96
C VAL A 5 7.02 -9.14 -9.65
N TRP A 6 8.15 -8.52 -9.30
CA TRP A 6 8.23 -7.10 -8.93
C TRP A 6 8.19 -6.15 -10.14
N ALA A 7 8.29 -6.68 -11.36
CA ALA A 7 8.11 -5.93 -12.60
C ALA A 7 6.62 -5.74 -12.97
N ASP A 8 5.69 -6.39 -12.26
CA ASP A 8 4.26 -6.26 -12.49
C ASP A 8 3.76 -4.87 -12.05
N GLU A 9 3.11 -4.15 -12.97
CA GLU A 9 2.59 -2.80 -12.75
C GLU A 9 1.52 -2.74 -11.64
N ASP A 10 0.67 -3.76 -11.50
CA ASP A 10 -0.33 -3.81 -10.45
C ASP A 10 0.31 -3.95 -9.06
N LEU A 11 1.43 -4.68 -8.97
CA LEU A 11 2.19 -4.82 -7.72
C LEU A 11 2.90 -3.52 -7.36
N GLN A 12 3.52 -2.86 -8.34
CA GLN A 12 4.17 -1.56 -8.13
C GLN A 12 3.15 -0.49 -7.74
N GLN A 13 1.98 -0.47 -8.38
CA GLN A 13 0.91 0.46 -8.05
C GLN A 13 0.36 0.21 -6.65
N ALA A 14 0.10 -1.04 -6.28
CA ALA A 14 -0.34 -1.41 -4.92
C ALA A 14 0.69 -0.97 -3.87
N LEU A 15 1.98 -1.13 -4.17
CA LEU A 15 3.07 -0.67 -3.32
C LEU A 15 3.09 0.87 -3.20
N ALA A 16 2.93 1.58 -4.32
CA ALA A 16 2.92 3.05 -4.37
C ALA A 16 1.77 3.66 -3.55
N VAL A 17 0.57 3.09 -3.60
CA VAL A 17 -0.56 3.58 -2.79
C VAL A 17 -0.61 2.96 -1.39
N ARG A 18 0.41 2.17 -1.01
CA ARG A 18 0.51 1.45 0.27
C ARG A 18 -0.72 0.56 0.55
N ASP A 19 -1.29 -0.04 -0.49
CA ASP A 19 -2.36 -1.04 -0.38
C ASP A 19 -1.78 -2.44 -0.17
N PHE A 20 -1.43 -2.72 1.08
CA PHE A 20 -0.82 -3.97 1.49
C PHE A 20 -1.74 -5.19 1.33
N GLY A 21 -3.06 -5.00 1.32
CA GLY A 21 -4.01 -6.08 1.09
C GLY A 21 -4.01 -6.53 -0.36
N ARG A 22 -4.09 -5.57 -1.28
CA ARG A 22 -3.94 -5.84 -2.71
C ARG A 22 -2.56 -6.40 -3.03
N LEU A 23 -1.50 -5.87 -2.42
CA LEU A 23 -0.13 -6.37 -2.58
C LEU A 23 -0.01 -7.85 -2.23
N CYS A 24 -0.48 -8.25 -1.04
CA CYS A 24 -0.41 -9.66 -0.60
C CYS A 24 -1.18 -10.59 -1.54
N ARG A 25 -2.38 -10.18 -1.95
CA ARG A 25 -3.21 -10.97 -2.87
C ARG A 25 -2.52 -11.15 -4.22
N LEU A 26 -1.99 -10.07 -4.80
CA LEU A 26 -1.30 -10.12 -6.09
C LEU A 26 -0.05 -10.99 -6.03
N VAL A 27 0.80 -10.83 -5.01
CA VAL A 27 1.98 -11.70 -4.85
C VAL A 27 1.53 -13.16 -4.78
N ARG A 28 0.53 -13.47 -3.94
CA ARG A 28 0.00 -14.81 -3.77
C ARG A 28 -0.45 -15.42 -5.10
N GLU A 29 -1.20 -14.67 -5.90
CA GLU A 29 -1.70 -15.12 -7.21
C GLU A 29 -0.57 -15.31 -8.23
N ARG A 30 0.41 -14.40 -8.28
CA ARG A 30 1.51 -14.46 -9.27
C ARG A 30 2.48 -15.61 -9.03
N VAL A 31 2.69 -15.99 -7.77
CA VAL A 31 3.56 -17.13 -7.43
C VAL A 31 2.79 -18.37 -6.96
N SER A 32 1.46 -18.39 -7.14
CA SER A 32 0.59 -19.51 -6.78
C SER A 32 0.75 -19.99 -5.34
N LEU A 33 0.96 -19.06 -4.41
CA LEU A 33 1.05 -19.35 -2.98
C LEU A 33 -0.34 -19.49 -2.37
N ARG A 34 -0.40 -20.16 -1.22
CA ARG A 34 -1.55 -20.13 -0.34
C ARG A 34 -1.44 -18.96 0.63
N GLN A 35 -2.56 -18.63 1.26
CA GLN A 35 -2.60 -17.60 2.28
C GLN A 35 -1.74 -17.97 3.50
N GLU A 36 -1.71 -19.25 3.87
CA GLU A 36 -0.83 -19.76 4.93
C GLU A 36 0.67 -19.56 4.63
N ASP A 37 1.08 -19.68 3.36
CA ASP A 37 2.46 -19.47 2.95
C ASP A 37 2.85 -17.99 3.10
N VAL A 38 2.01 -17.08 2.62
CA VAL A 38 2.23 -15.63 2.74
C VAL A 38 2.21 -15.17 4.20
N ALA A 39 1.30 -15.73 5.01
CA ALA A 39 1.26 -15.47 6.45
C ALA A 39 2.58 -15.89 7.12
N SER A 40 3.09 -17.07 6.76
CA SER A 40 4.37 -17.58 7.28
C SER A 40 5.56 -16.73 6.83
N LEU A 41 5.61 -16.32 5.57
CA LEU A 41 6.66 -15.46 5.01
C LEU A 41 6.70 -14.08 5.68
N THR A 42 5.53 -13.50 5.94
CA THR A 42 5.39 -12.16 6.54
C THR A 42 5.35 -12.18 8.06
N GLY A 43 5.30 -13.34 8.70
CA GLY A 43 5.06 -13.51 10.12
C GLY A 43 3.73 -12.90 10.61
N LEU A 44 2.78 -12.70 9.70
CA LEU A 44 1.40 -12.32 10.03
C LEU A 44 0.59 -13.57 10.33
N SER A 45 -0.51 -13.44 11.09
CA SER A 45 -1.44 -14.56 11.21
C SER A 45 -2.27 -14.71 9.94
N GLN A 46 -2.65 -15.94 9.59
CA GLN A 46 -3.49 -16.21 8.42
C GLN A 46 -4.84 -15.48 8.50
N ALA A 47 -5.45 -15.41 9.70
CA ALA A 47 -6.68 -14.64 9.91
C ALA A 47 -6.49 -13.14 9.68
N PHE A 48 -5.35 -12.58 10.12
CA PHE A 48 -5.03 -11.18 9.86
C PHE A 48 -4.79 -10.92 8.38
N LEU A 49 -4.07 -11.81 7.69
CA LEU A 49 -3.85 -11.75 6.26
C LEU A 49 -5.16 -11.83 5.47
N SER A 50 -6.13 -12.63 5.91
CA SER A 50 -7.47 -12.71 5.31
C SER A 50 -8.26 -11.41 5.45
N MET A 51 -8.26 -10.82 6.65
CA MET A 51 -8.87 -9.51 6.86
C MET A 51 -8.16 -8.41 6.04
N LEU A 52 -6.85 -8.55 5.83
CA LEU A 52 -6.06 -7.62 5.03
C LEU A 52 -6.41 -7.74 3.54
N GLU A 53 -6.40 -8.94 2.96
CA GLU A 53 -6.74 -9.20 1.55
C GLU A 53 -8.19 -8.83 1.21
N SER A 54 -9.12 -8.99 2.16
CA SER A 54 -10.53 -8.62 1.98
C SER A 54 -10.82 -7.12 2.17
N GLY A 55 -9.84 -6.35 2.64
CA GLY A 55 -10.02 -4.94 3.01
C GLY A 55 -10.77 -4.71 4.32
N ALA A 56 -11.14 -5.78 5.04
CA ALA A 56 -11.78 -5.69 6.35
C ALA A 56 -10.87 -5.05 7.41
N ARG A 57 -9.54 -5.10 7.22
CA ARG A 57 -8.56 -4.45 8.09
C ARG A 57 -7.44 -3.81 7.30
N ARG A 58 -7.10 -2.57 7.66
CA ARG A 58 -5.92 -1.87 7.13
C ARG A 58 -4.69 -2.14 7.99
N LEU A 59 -3.54 -2.28 7.34
CA LEU A 59 -2.24 -2.39 7.99
C LEU A 59 -1.64 -0.99 8.18
N THR A 60 -1.63 -0.49 9.41
CA THR A 60 -1.17 0.87 9.75
C THR A 60 0.01 0.91 10.70
N ASN A 61 0.36 -0.21 11.35
CA ASN A 61 1.49 -0.29 12.26
C ASN A 61 2.78 -0.42 11.44
N ILE A 62 3.71 0.52 11.64
CA ILE A 62 4.96 0.60 10.87
C ILE A 62 5.85 -0.64 11.03
N ASP A 63 5.95 -1.20 12.23
CA ASP A 63 6.76 -2.41 12.47
C ASP A 63 6.20 -3.60 11.68
N LYS A 64 4.87 -3.74 11.63
CA LYS A 64 4.22 -4.79 10.84
C LYS A 64 4.30 -4.55 9.34
N ILE A 65 4.35 -3.29 8.91
CA ILE A 65 4.58 -2.93 7.50
C ILE A 65 5.99 -3.36 7.10
N ILE A 66 6.99 -3.00 7.90
CA ILE A 66 8.39 -3.41 7.69
C ILE A 66 8.47 -4.94 7.65
N GLN A 67 7.87 -5.61 8.62
CA GLN A 67 7.82 -7.08 8.70
C GLN A 67 7.19 -7.71 7.44
N LEU A 68 6.10 -7.14 6.91
CA LEU A 68 5.46 -7.62 5.69
C LEU A 68 6.34 -7.38 4.46
N VAL A 69 6.91 -6.18 4.31
CA VAL A 69 7.73 -5.80 3.14
C VAL A 69 9.03 -6.63 3.12
N ASP A 70 9.65 -6.85 4.27
CA ASP A 70 10.82 -7.71 4.43
C ASP A 70 10.47 -9.17 4.20
N GLY A 71 9.36 -9.65 4.77
CA GLY A 71 8.92 -11.04 4.62
C GLY A 71 8.55 -11.42 3.18
N LEU A 72 7.99 -10.49 2.41
CA LEU A 72 7.76 -10.68 0.97
C LEU A 72 9.05 -10.59 0.14
N GLY A 73 10.11 -10.00 0.69
CA GLY A 73 11.36 -9.76 -0.02
C GLY A 73 11.21 -8.67 -1.08
N VAL A 74 10.52 -7.57 -0.77
CA VAL A 74 10.37 -6.43 -1.68
C VAL A 74 11.76 -5.80 -1.93
N PRO A 75 12.18 -5.64 -3.21
CA PRO A 75 13.46 -5.04 -3.58
C PRO A 75 13.62 -3.62 -3.05
N ALA A 76 14.84 -3.25 -2.67
CA ALA A 76 15.14 -1.93 -2.10
C ALA A 76 14.72 -0.77 -3.01
N ASP A 77 14.90 -0.93 -4.33
CA ASP A 77 14.54 0.08 -5.33
C ASP A 77 13.04 0.41 -5.32
N LEU A 78 12.19 -0.59 -5.01
CA LEU A 78 10.75 -0.40 -4.90
C LEU A 78 10.31 0.13 -3.53
N ARG A 79 11.12 -0.07 -2.48
CA ARG A 79 10.86 0.52 -1.15
C ARG A 79 10.92 2.05 -1.21
N GLY A 80 11.75 2.60 -2.08
CA GLY A 80 11.81 4.05 -2.35
C GLY A 80 10.48 4.62 -2.83
N ILE A 81 9.73 3.85 -3.64
CA ILE A 81 8.42 4.27 -4.15
C ILE A 81 7.44 4.50 -2.99
N MET A 82 7.44 3.63 -1.96
CA MET A 82 6.56 3.78 -0.78
C MET A 82 6.81 5.07 -0.01
N LEU A 83 8.04 5.60 -0.03
CA LEU A 83 8.44 6.78 0.75
C LEU A 83 8.15 8.10 0.02
N VAL A 84 8.06 8.07 -1.32
CA VAL A 84 7.90 9.28 -2.16
C VAL A 84 6.43 9.64 -2.42
N SER A 85 5.49 8.73 -2.13
CA SER A 85 4.05 8.86 -2.42
C SER A 85 3.30 9.99 -1.69
N ASP A 86 3.99 10.78 -0.85
CA ASP A 86 3.41 11.95 -0.17
C ASP A 86 3.55 13.27 -0.96
N THR A 87 4.07 13.26 -2.21
CA THR A 87 4.34 14.51 -2.96
C THR A 87 3.21 14.96 -3.90
N ASP A 88 2.13 14.20 -4.12
CA ASP A 88 1.06 14.65 -5.04
C ASP A 88 -0.36 14.26 -4.60
N ALA A 89 -0.75 14.70 -3.40
CA ALA A 89 -2.16 14.72 -2.97
C ALA A 89 -2.58 16.08 -2.39
N ALA A 90 -1.74 17.11 -2.56
CA ALA A 90 -1.98 18.46 -2.06
C ALA A 90 -1.93 19.49 -3.19
N SER A 91 -2.71 19.29 -4.26
CA SER A 91 -2.96 20.32 -5.27
C SER A 91 -4.24 20.03 -6.08
N THR A 92 -5.40 20.07 -5.42
CA THR A 92 -6.64 20.53 -6.12
C THR A 92 -7.67 21.20 -5.20
N GLU A 93 -7.32 21.54 -3.96
CA GLU A 93 -8.15 22.44 -3.15
C GLU A 93 -7.46 23.80 -3.07
N SER A 94 -7.78 24.67 -4.02
CA SER A 94 -7.60 26.11 -3.87
C SER A 94 -8.97 26.77 -3.94
N PRO A 95 -9.44 27.42 -2.86
CA PRO A 95 -10.56 28.35 -2.95
C PRO A 95 -10.04 29.69 -3.48
N PRO A 96 -10.81 30.37 -4.34
CA PRO A 96 -11.02 31.80 -4.16
C PRO A 96 -12.53 32.08 -4.29
N SER A 97 -13.17 32.96 -3.54
CA SER A 97 -12.72 34.20 -2.97
C SER A 97 -13.81 34.65 -1.99
N SER A 98 -13.44 34.95 -0.76
CA SER A 98 -14.23 35.84 0.08
C SER A 98 -14.18 37.23 -0.56
N ALA A 99 -15.24 37.61 -1.28
CA ALA A 99 -15.56 39.01 -1.46
C ALA A 99 -16.12 39.54 -0.14
N VAL A 100 -15.21 40.04 0.69
CA VAL A 100 -15.44 40.82 1.90
C VAL A 100 -16.37 42.02 1.60
N SER A 101 -17.47 42.06 2.33
CA SER A 101 -18.13 43.24 2.95
C SER A 101 -18.01 44.62 2.29
N ARG A 102 -19.16 45.19 1.88
CA ARG A 102 -19.60 46.53 2.36
C ARG A 102 -21.08 46.86 2.00
N TRP A 103 -21.81 47.29 3.02
CA TRP A 103 -23.20 47.82 3.09
C TRP A 103 -23.24 49.31 2.62
N PRO A 104 -24.32 50.12 2.85
CA PRO A 104 -25.68 50.26 2.28
C PRO A 104 -25.86 51.47 1.32
N ALA A 105 -27.07 51.64 0.78
CA ALA A 105 -27.85 52.88 0.88
C ALA A 105 -29.36 52.57 0.88
#